data_AF-M7SF75-F1
#
_entry.id   AF-M7SF75-F1
#
_cell.length_a   1.000
_cell.length_b   1.000
_cell.length_c   1.000
_cell.angle_alpha   90.00
_cell.angle_beta   90.00
_cell.angle_gamma   90.00
#
_symmetry.space_group_name_H-M   'P 1'
#
loop_
_entity.id
_entity.type
_entity.pdbx_description
1 polymer ?
#
loop_
_entity_poly.entity_id
_entity_poly.type
_entity_poly.pdbx_seq_one_letter_code
_entity_poly.pdbx_strand_id
1 'polypeptide(L)'
;MTSYQQLQQEIEVFRLAQSCSTALRATTTRQSPATTREYYDALTLADMALELALEAGLDGSLVRQCELLQELCQTMLQSAYAKFDAHDRVVYEKKAASHRIGDEETDEETESGVDEEDDEAESAEWREVVW
;
A
#
# COMPACT_ATOMS: atom_id res chain seq x y z
N MET A 1 40.23 3.70 -10.07
CA MET A 1 39.75 3.07 -8.82
C MET A 1 40.56 1.82 -8.55
N THR A 2 40.89 1.54 -7.29
CA THR A 2 41.53 0.27 -6.91
C THR A 2 40.45 -0.82 -6.88
N SER A 3 40.78 -2.05 -7.28
CA SER A 3 39.85 -3.19 -7.31
C SER A 3 39.11 -3.41 -5.98
N TYR A 4 39.73 -3.04 -4.86
CA TYR A 4 39.13 -3.10 -3.53
C TYR A 4 37.99 -2.08 -3.30
N GLN A 5 38.15 -0.84 -3.79
CA GLN A 5 37.10 0.18 -3.65
C GLN A 5 35.86 -0.15 -4.49
N GLN A 6 36.06 -0.70 -5.68
CA GLN A 6 34.96 -1.14 -6.54
C GLN A 6 34.17 -2.29 -5.89
N LEU A 7 34.86 -3.27 -5.31
CA LEU A 7 34.21 -4.36 -4.56
C LEU A 7 33.43 -3.84 -3.35
N GLN A 8 33.95 -2.84 -2.63
CA GLN A 8 33.22 -2.23 -1.51
C GLN A 8 31.94 -1.52 -1.97
N GLN A 9 31.99 -0.84 -3.12
CA GLN A 9 30.81 -0.18 -3.70
C GLN A 9 29.77 -1.21 -4.16
N GLU A 10 30.18 -2.30 -4.80
CA GLU A 10 29.26 -3.39 -5.18
C GLU A 10 28.56 -4.02 -3.97
N ILE A 11 29.30 -4.28 -2.89
CA ILE A 11 28.73 -4.83 -1.65
C ILE A 11 27.71 -3.86 -1.05
N GLU A 12 28.02 -2.56 -1.03
CA GLU A 12 27.11 -1.56 -0.45
C GLU A 12 25.85 -1.39 -1.28
N VAL A 13 25.97 -1.33 -2.61
CA VAL A 13 24.81 -1.30 -3.52
C VAL A 13 23.95 -2.55 -3.33
N PHE A 14 24.56 -3.73 -3.24
CA PHE A 14 23.83 -4.97 -2.98
C PHE A 14 23.10 -4.94 -1.63
N ARG A 15 23.76 -4.43 -0.58
CA ARG A 15 23.16 -4.29 0.75
C ARG A 15 21.93 -3.38 0.73
N LEU A 16 22.02 -2.23 0.06
CA LEU A 16 20.92 -1.28 -0.08
C LEU A 16 19.76 -1.87 -0.89
N ALA A 17 20.04 -2.52 -2.03
CA ALA A 17 19.04 -3.20 -2.84
C ALA A 17 18.34 -4.32 -2.04
N GLN A 18 19.11 -5.07 -1.24
CA GLN A 18 18.56 -6.10 -0.36
C GLN A 18 17.64 -5.50 0.70
N SER A 19 18.06 -4.41 1.37
CA SER A 19 17.23 -3.69 2.34
C SER A 19 15.94 -3.13 1.75
N CYS A 20 15.99 -2.60 0.52
CA CYS A 20 14.80 -2.18 -0.21
C CYS A 20 13.85 -3.36 -0.45
N SER A 21 14.38 -4.48 -0.96
CA SER A 21 13.57 -5.66 -1.25
C SER A 21 12.92 -6.28 -0.01
N THR A 22 13.59 -6.27 1.14
CA THR A 22 13.05 -6.78 2.40
C THR A 22 11.99 -5.84 2.97
N ALA A 23 12.19 -4.52 2.88
CA ALA A 23 11.17 -3.54 3.24
C ALA A 23 9.90 -3.73 2.40
N LEU A 24 10.02 -3.87 1.08
CA LEU A 24 8.89 -4.14 0.20
C LEU A 24 8.18 -5.44 0.55
N ARG A 25 8.91 -6.54 0.78
CA ARG A 25 8.27 -7.80 1.20
C ARG A 25 7.52 -7.65 2.52
N ALA A 26 8.11 -6.96 3.51
CA ALA A 26 7.46 -6.72 4.79
C ALA A 26 6.14 -5.96 4.64
N THR A 27 6.06 -5.00 3.70
CA THR A 27 4.80 -4.30 3.39
C THR A 27 3.72 -5.22 2.80
N THR A 28 4.12 -6.22 2.01
CA THR A 28 3.17 -7.14 1.34
C THR A 28 2.67 -8.26 2.25
N THR A 29 3.46 -8.70 3.22
CA THR A 29 3.10 -9.81 4.13
C THR A 29 2.29 -9.35 5.34
N ARG A 30 2.12 -8.03 5.50
CA ARG A 30 1.45 -7.46 6.67
C ARG A 30 -0.06 -7.44 6.46
N GLN A 31 -0.81 -7.76 7.52
CA GLN A 31 -2.28 -7.69 7.51
C GLN A 31 -2.81 -6.26 7.46
N SER A 32 -2.02 -5.27 7.90
CA SER A 32 -2.35 -3.86 7.79
C SER A 32 -1.80 -3.28 6.48
N PRO A 33 -2.55 -2.40 5.79
CA PRO A 33 -2.03 -1.70 4.62
C PRO A 33 -0.77 -0.93 5.01
N ALA A 34 0.26 -1.09 4.20
CA ALA A 34 1.49 -0.35 4.38
C ALA A 34 1.25 1.14 4.21
N THR A 35 2.02 1.93 4.96
CA THR A 35 1.91 3.39 4.91
C THR A 35 2.66 3.91 3.69
N THR A 36 2.20 5.04 3.14
CA THR A 36 2.94 5.75 2.07
C THR A 36 4.40 6.01 2.47
N ARG A 37 4.64 6.30 3.76
CA ARG A 37 5.97 6.48 4.33
C ARG A 37 6.88 5.26 4.16
N GLU A 38 6.37 4.05 4.41
CA GLU A 38 7.17 2.82 4.26
C GLU A 38 7.62 2.61 2.79
N TYR A 39 6.76 2.97 1.83
CA TYR A 39 7.14 2.95 0.41
C TYR A 39 8.14 4.04 0.02
N TYR A 40 8.03 5.24 0.60
CA TYR A 40 9.05 6.29 0.43
C TYR A 40 10.40 5.86 0.99
N ASP A 41 10.43 5.30 2.20
CA ASP A 41 11.67 4.85 2.83
C ASP A 41 12.34 3.76 1.95
N ALA A 42 11.56 2.81 1.41
CA ALA A 42 12.07 1.81 0.45
C ALA A 42 12.56 2.44 -0.86
N LEU A 43 11.87 3.47 -1.38
CA LEU A 43 12.28 4.20 -2.58
C LEU A 43 13.63 4.89 -2.38
N THR A 44 13.84 5.57 -1.23
CA THR A 44 15.11 6.24 -0.94
C THR A 44 16.29 5.26 -0.92
N LEU A 45 16.09 4.04 -0.42
CA LEU A 45 17.11 2.99 -0.46
C LEU A 45 17.44 2.56 -1.89
N ALA A 46 16.43 2.45 -2.76
CA ALA A 46 16.63 2.13 -4.18
C ALA A 46 17.34 3.27 -4.93
N ASP A 47 16.97 4.52 -4.66
CA ASP A 47 17.59 5.70 -5.26
C ASP A 47 19.08 5.80 -4.88
N MET A 48 19.41 5.63 -3.59
CA MET A 48 20.80 5.61 -3.12
C MET A 48 21.60 4.46 -3.75
N ALA A 49 21.00 3.27 -3.87
CA ALA A 49 21.67 2.13 -4.51
C ALA A 49 21.96 2.39 -5.99
N LEU A 50 21.01 3.00 -6.71
CA LEU A 50 21.14 3.34 -8.12
C LEU A 50 22.19 4.43 -8.34
N GLU A 51 22.14 5.51 -7.55
CA GLU A 51 23.10 6.61 -7.63
C GLU A 51 24.53 6.09 -7.39
N LEU A 52 24.74 5.30 -6.33
CA LEU A 52 26.04 4.67 -6.05
C LEU A 52 26.50 3.75 -7.19
N ALA A 53 25.59 2.98 -7.79
CA ALA A 53 25.93 2.09 -8.90
C ALA A 53 26.35 2.86 -10.15
N LEU A 54 25.67 3.97 -10.45
CA LEU A 54 25.99 4.85 -11.59
C LEU A 54 27.30 5.61 -11.36
N GLU A 55 27.50 6.20 -10.18
CA GLU A 55 28.72 6.94 -9.83
C GLU A 55 29.97 6.05 -9.85
N ALA A 56 29.84 4.81 -9.38
CA ALA A 56 30.93 3.85 -9.36
C ALA A 56 31.14 3.15 -10.72
N GLY A 57 30.27 3.38 -11.71
CA GLY A 57 30.32 2.73 -13.01
C GLY A 57 30.22 1.20 -12.90
N LEU A 58 29.35 0.72 -12.01
CA LEU A 58 29.17 -0.72 -11.75
C LEU A 58 28.47 -1.42 -12.91
N ASP A 59 28.43 -2.74 -12.82
CA ASP A 59 27.84 -3.60 -13.85
C ASP A 59 26.40 -3.19 -14.21
N GLY A 60 26.09 -3.18 -15.51
CA GLY A 60 24.79 -2.76 -16.02
C GLY A 60 23.62 -3.62 -15.53
N SER A 61 23.86 -4.87 -15.14
CA SER A 61 22.82 -5.72 -14.54
C SER A 61 22.46 -5.26 -13.12
N LEU A 62 23.42 -4.77 -12.35
CA LEU A 62 23.19 -4.25 -10.99
C LEU A 62 22.45 -2.91 -11.04
N VAL A 63 22.84 -2.04 -11.98
CA VAL A 63 22.11 -0.81 -12.28
C VAL A 63 20.67 -1.13 -12.65
N ARG A 64 20.45 -2.09 -13.56
CA ARG A 64 19.09 -2.50 -13.97
C ARG A 64 18.26 -3.07 -12.82
N GLN A 65 18.87 -3.79 -11.89
CA GLN A 65 18.18 -4.26 -10.69
C GLN A 65 17.71 -3.10 -9.80
N CYS A 66 18.56 -2.08 -9.62
CA CYS A 66 18.19 -0.90 -8.82
C CYS A 66 17.07 -0.10 -9.49
N GLU A 67 17.09 0.07 -10.82
CA GLU A 67 16.00 0.68 -11.58
C GLU A 67 14.68 -0.06 -11.39
N LEU A 68 14.68 -1.40 -11.49
CA LEU A 68 13.48 -2.20 -11.29
C LEU A 68 12.91 -2.07 -9.87
N LEU A 69 13.78 -1.97 -8.86
CA LEU A 69 13.35 -1.71 -7.48
C LEU A 69 12.73 -0.32 -7.35
N GLN A 70 13.33 0.69 -7.98
CA GLN A 70 12.81 2.06 -8.01
C GLN A 70 11.42 2.12 -8.66
N GLU A 71 11.26 1.52 -9.85
CA GLU A 71 9.98 1.42 -10.56
C GLU A 71 8.91 0.73 -9.72
N LEU A 72 9.27 -0.36 -9.04
CA LEU A 72 8.36 -1.08 -8.15
C LEU A 72 7.94 -0.22 -6.95
N CYS A 73 8.88 0.43 -6.28
CA CYS A 73 8.59 1.36 -5.18
C CYS A 73 7.64 2.47 -5.62
N GLN A 74 7.88 3.09 -6.77
CA GLN A 74 7.02 4.14 -7.32
C GLN A 74 5.61 3.63 -7.64
N THR A 75 5.50 2.44 -8.23
CA THR A 75 4.21 1.82 -8.55
C THR A 75 3.40 1.55 -7.28
N MET A 76 4.04 1.01 -6.25
CA MET A 76 3.39 0.73 -4.96
C MET A 76 2.93 2.03 -4.29
N LEU A 77 3.75 3.08 -4.35
CA LEU A 77 3.46 4.39 -3.79
C LEU A 77 2.26 5.06 -4.49
N GLN A 78 2.20 5.02 -5.82
CA GLN A 78 1.04 5.49 -6.58
C GLN A 78 -0.22 4.71 -6.21
N SER A 79 -0.12 3.39 -6.05
CA SER A 79 -1.25 2.55 -5.63
C SER A 79 -1.76 2.90 -4.22
N ALA A 80 -0.84 3.25 -3.31
CA ALA A 80 -1.17 3.63 -1.94
C ALA A 80 -1.90 4.98 -1.92
N TYR A 81 -1.44 5.97 -2.70
CA TYR A 81 -2.15 7.24 -2.85
C TYR A 81 -3.53 7.08 -3.47
N ALA A 82 -3.67 6.28 -4.53
CA ALA A 82 -4.97 6.05 -5.17
C ALA A 82 -5.99 5.41 -4.20
N LYS A 83 -5.55 4.49 -3.33
CA LYS A 83 -6.41 3.90 -2.29
C LYS A 83 -6.81 4.93 -1.23
N PHE A 84 -5.91 5.83 -0.86
CA PHE A 84 -6.18 6.88 0.10
C PHE A 84 -7.22 7.87 -0.44
N ASP A 85 -7.05 8.34 -1.67
CA ASP A 85 -8.01 9.26 -2.32
C ASP A 85 -9.40 8.63 -2.46
N ALA A 86 -9.46 7.34 -2.79
CA ALA A 86 -10.71 6.59 -2.84
C ALA A 86 -11.39 6.48 -1.46
N HIS A 87 -10.61 6.23 -0.40
CA HIS A 87 -11.13 6.18 0.96
C HIS A 87 -11.70 7.53 1.41
N ASP A 88 -10.98 8.62 1.19
CA ASP A 88 -11.43 9.97 1.56
C ASP A 88 -12.72 10.33 0.84
N ARG A 89 -12.81 10.03 -0.46
CA ARG A 89 -14.04 10.24 -1.22
C ARG A 89 -15.22 9.46 -0.63
N VAL A 90 -15.05 8.19 -0.27
CA VAL A 90 -16.11 7.38 0.36
C VAL A 90 -16.53 7.97 1.71
N VAL A 91 -15.58 8.46 2.52
CA VAL A 91 -15.89 9.10 3.81
C VAL A 91 -16.69 10.38 3.62
N TYR A 92 -16.29 11.22 2.66
CA TYR A 92 -17.03 12.45 2.34
C TYR A 92 -18.42 12.15 1.80
N GLU A 93 -18.57 11.18 0.88
CA GLU A 93 -19.88 10.76 0.35
C GLU A 93 -20.79 10.24 1.47
N LYS A 94 -20.28 9.40 2.39
CA LYS A 94 -21.04 8.93 3.57
C LYS A 94 -21.46 10.09 4.49
N LYS A 95 -20.56 11.03 4.75
CA LYS A 95 -20.85 12.20 5.60
C LYS A 95 -21.88 13.13 4.93
N ALA A 96 -21.79 13.35 3.63
CA ALA A 96 -22.74 14.15 2.86
C ALA A 96 -24.12 13.49 2.77
N ALA A 97 -24.17 12.16 2.62
CA ALA A 97 -25.42 11.39 2.67
C ALA A 97 -26.07 11.47 4.07
N SER A 98 -25.28 11.36 5.14
CA SER A 98 -25.78 11.48 6.52
C SER A 98 -26.28 12.89 6.85
N HIS A 99 -25.72 13.94 6.23
CA HIS A 99 -26.19 15.32 6.45
C HIS A 99 -27.52 15.62 5.73
N ARG A 100 -27.79 14.96 4.59
CA ARG A 100 -29.08 15.10 3.87
C ARG A 100 -30.29 14.51 4.60
N ILE A 101 -30.06 13.61 5.55
CA ILE A 101 -31.13 12.98 6.35
C ILE A 101 -31.46 13.84 7.59
N GLY A 102 -30.64 14.85 7.92
CA GLY A 102 -30.78 15.67 9.13
C GLY A 102 -31.51 17.00 8.98
N ASP A 103 -31.94 17.39 7.78
CA ASP A 103 -32.64 18.66 7.49
C ASP A 103 -34.12 18.44 7.08
N GLU A 104 -34.76 17.39 7.60
CA GLU A 104 -36.19 17.15 7.44
C GLU A 104 -36.87 17.21 8.82
N GLU A 105 -36.93 18.41 9.39
CA GLU A 105 -37.97 18.75 10.37
C GLU A 105 -39.28 18.93 9.59
N THR A 106 -40.08 17.88 9.49
CA THR A 106 -41.53 18.05 9.33
C THR A 106 -42.23 17.02 10.21
N ASP A 107 -42.77 17.58 11.28
CA ASP A 107 -43.59 17.01 12.33
C ASP A 107 -44.87 16.42 11.73
N GLU A 108 -45.00 15.10 11.62
CA GLU A 108 -46.30 14.43 11.54
C GLU A 108 -46.27 13.14 12.38
N GLU A 109 -46.91 13.22 13.55
CA GLU A 109 -47.37 12.08 14.32
C GLU A 109 -48.25 11.19 13.44
N THR A 110 -47.83 9.95 13.17
CA THR A 110 -48.77 8.86 12.89
C THR A 110 -48.39 7.61 13.65
N GLU A 111 -49.37 7.17 14.42
CA GLU A 111 -49.44 6.03 15.32
C GLU A 111 -49.25 4.66 14.66
N SER A 112 -48.71 3.74 15.49
CA SER A 112 -49.13 2.35 15.65
C SER A 112 -49.10 1.40 14.44
N GLY A 113 -48.18 0.41 14.53
CA GLY A 113 -48.32 -0.87 13.85
C GLY A 113 -47.20 -1.84 14.25
N VAL A 114 -47.43 -2.62 15.30
CA VAL A 114 -46.60 -3.77 15.72
C VAL A 114 -46.76 -4.90 14.72
N ASP A 115 -45.66 -5.53 14.31
CA ASP A 115 -45.56 -6.99 14.25
C ASP A 115 -44.07 -7.40 14.35
N GLU A 116 -43.74 -8.02 15.49
CA GLU A 116 -42.57 -8.89 15.69
C GLU A 116 -42.80 -10.16 14.86
N GLU A 117 -41.83 -10.60 14.05
CA GLU A 117 -41.31 -11.97 14.08
C GLU A 117 -39.86 -11.99 13.56
N ASP A 118 -39.01 -12.67 14.32
CA ASP A 118 -37.58 -12.89 14.12
C ASP A 118 -37.26 -13.67 12.83
N ASP A 119 -36.44 -13.10 11.94
CA ASP A 119 -35.74 -13.85 10.89
C ASP A 119 -34.36 -14.27 11.41
N GLU A 120 -34.31 -15.52 11.89
CA GLU A 120 -33.09 -16.23 12.26
C GLU A 120 -32.26 -16.53 11.01
N ALA A 121 -31.24 -15.71 10.77
CA ALA A 121 -30.21 -15.96 9.78
C ALA A 121 -29.00 -16.63 10.45
N GLU A 122 -28.66 -17.87 10.08
CA GLU A 122 -27.31 -18.47 9.94
C GLU A 122 -27.52 -19.86 9.30
N SER A 123 -26.72 -20.47 8.44
CA SER A 123 -25.29 -20.34 8.13
C SER A 123 -25.06 -21.07 6.80
N ALA A 124 -24.57 -20.40 5.76
CA ALA A 124 -24.14 -21.08 4.54
C ALA A 124 -22.69 -21.55 4.69
N GLU A 125 -22.53 -22.85 4.97
CA GLU A 125 -21.28 -23.60 4.91
C GLU A 125 -20.66 -23.48 3.50
N TRP A 126 -19.67 -22.60 3.32
CA TRP A 126 -18.83 -22.63 2.14
C TRP A 126 -17.69 -23.62 2.36
N ARG A 127 -17.84 -24.77 1.72
CA ARG A 127 -16.82 -25.83 1.62
C ARG A 127 -15.54 -25.30 0.99
N GLU A 128 -14.43 -25.71 1.61
CA GLU A 128 -13.08 -25.60 1.10
C GLU A 128 -12.98 -26.18 -0.33
N VAL A 129 -12.45 -25.37 -1.26
CA VAL A 129 -11.87 -25.88 -2.50
C VAL A 129 -10.37 -25.79 -2.34
N VAL A 130 -9.76 -26.95 -2.06
CA VAL A 130 -8.32 -27.15 -2.04
C VAL A 130 -7.82 -27.14 -3.49
N TRP A 131 -6.85 -26.27 -3.77
CA TRP A 131 -5.90 -26.39 -4.88
C TRP A 131 -4.49 -26.44 -4.29
#